data_AF-A0A7S0RVE5-F1
#
_entry.id   AF-A0A7S0RVE5-F1
#
_cell.length_a   1.000
_cell.length_b   1.000
_cell.length_c   1.000
_cell.angle_alpha   90.00
_cell.angle_beta   90.00
_cell.angle_gamma   90.00
#
_symmetry.space_group_name_H-M   'P 1'
#
loop_
_entity.id
_entity.type
_entity.pdbx_description
1 polymer ?
#
loop_
_entity_poly.entity_id
_entity_poly.type
_entity_poly.pdbx_seq_one_letter_code
_entity_poly.pdbx_strand_id
1 'polypeptide(L)'
;MALLSNPKLDAVAKNSIWEEHVRKENKTISLGETFSISDPRKMDILPEKPNRTVPAPQPDPKDVASASALLHELSSLKDTDKMPHERFALPVTGNMEYGFFSTRPLVPTNPMFDYKTRSCDVTNFATVFVNSIGHSPFARTDGPTSK
;
A
#
# COMPACT_ATOMS: atom_id res chain seq x y z
N MET A 1 35.55 32.11 21.60
CA MET A 1 35.57 32.42 20.15
C MET A 1 34.55 33.51 19.89
N ALA A 2 35.01 34.64 19.35
CA ALA A 2 34.31 35.91 19.35
C ALA A 2 33.06 35.93 18.44
N LEU A 3 31.97 36.48 18.98
CA LEU A 3 30.76 36.84 18.26
C LEU A 3 31.08 37.86 17.17
N LEU A 4 30.93 37.48 15.90
CA LEU A 4 30.94 38.38 14.74
C LEU A 4 29.64 39.19 14.69
N SER A 5 29.41 40.07 15.67
CA SER A 5 28.32 41.04 15.62
C SER A 5 28.75 42.28 14.85
N ASN A 6 28.76 42.18 13.52
CA ASN A 6 28.87 43.37 12.67
C ASN A 6 27.60 44.24 12.91
N PRO A 7 27.71 45.48 13.41
CA PRO A 7 26.57 46.30 13.84
C PRO A 7 25.71 46.82 12.68
N LYS A 8 26.14 46.58 11.43
CA LYS A 8 25.46 47.07 10.21
C LYS A 8 24.45 46.08 9.62
N LEU A 9 24.41 44.84 10.10
CA LEU A 9 23.54 43.80 9.55
C LEU A 9 22.45 43.41 10.56
N ASP A 10 21.22 43.56 10.11
CA ASP A 10 20.01 43.12 10.81
C ASP A 10 20.05 41.60 11.10
N ALA A 11 19.38 41.17 12.16
CA ALA A 11 19.31 39.78 12.57
C ALA A 11 18.71 38.89 11.48
N VAL A 12 17.71 39.38 10.73
CA VAL A 12 17.09 38.65 9.61
C VAL A 12 18.11 38.42 8.49
N ALA A 13 18.91 39.43 8.16
CA ALA A 13 19.95 39.33 7.14
C ALA A 13 21.03 38.31 7.54
N LYS A 14 21.41 38.24 8.82
CA LYS A 14 22.36 37.24 9.35
C LYS A 14 21.82 35.82 9.21
N ASN A 15 20.54 35.62 9.55
CA ASN A 15 19.90 34.31 9.43
C ASN A 15 19.79 33.87 7.97
N SER A 16 19.46 34.79 7.06
CA SER A 16 19.42 34.50 5.62
C SER A 16 20.78 34.10 5.05
N ILE A 17 21.86 34.78 5.46
CA ILE A 17 23.23 34.39 5.06
C ILE A 17 23.59 32.99 5.58
N TRP A 18 23.21 32.68 6.82
CA TRP A 18 23.43 31.37 7.41
C TRP A 18 22.65 30.27 6.69
N GLU A 19 21.38 30.53 6.36
CA GLU A 19 20.55 29.61 5.60
C GLU A 19 21.15 29.30 4.23
N GLU A 20 21.66 30.30 3.50
CA GLU A 20 22.36 30.09 2.23
C GLU A 20 23.63 29.27 2.39
N HIS A 21 24.36 29.43 3.51
CA HIS A 21 25.55 28.66 3.80
C HIS A 21 25.21 27.17 4.00
N VAL A 22 24.24 26.89 4.88
CA VAL A 22 23.74 25.54 5.15
C VAL A 22 23.16 24.89 3.89
N ARG A 23 22.41 25.65 3.09
CA ARG A 23 21.83 25.17 1.83
C ARG A 23 22.91 24.76 0.82
N LYS A 24 23.99 25.54 0.71
CA LYS A 24 25.12 25.22 -0.18
C LYS A 24 25.88 24.00 0.31
N GLU A 25 26.11 23.89 1.62
CA GLU A 25 26.76 22.74 2.24
C GLU A 25 25.97 21.45 1.95
N ASN A 26 24.67 21.44 2.25
CA ASN A 26 23.78 20.30 2.04
C ASN A 26 23.70 19.86 0.57
N LYS A 27 23.81 20.80 -0.39
CA LYS A 27 23.83 20.47 -1.82
C LYS A 27 25.06 19.64 -2.23
N THR A 28 26.16 19.79 -1.50
CA THR A 28 27.42 19.05 -1.73
C THR A 28 27.55 17.78 -0.90
N ILE A 29 26.66 17.55 0.08
CA ILE A 29 26.64 16.31 0.84
C ILE A 29 26.03 15.22 -0.05
N SER A 30 26.87 14.44 -0.73
CA SER A 30 26.48 13.15 -1.28
C SER A 30 26.69 12.08 -0.20
N LEU A 31 25.64 11.33 0.16
CA LEU A 31 25.86 10.04 0.80
C LEU A 31 26.71 9.20 -0.17
N GLY A 32 27.67 8.44 0.35
CA GLY A 32 28.43 7.51 -0.47
C GLY A 32 27.51 6.43 -1.04
N GLU A 33 26.88 6.68 -2.18
CA GLU A 33 25.96 5.76 -2.85
C GLU A 33 26.70 4.58 -3.48
N THR A 34 27.98 4.75 -3.79
CA THR A 34 28.83 3.70 -4.36
C THR A 34 29.57 2.96 -3.27
N PHE A 35 28.94 1.91 -2.74
CA PHE A 35 29.63 0.94 -1.91
C PHE A 35 30.59 0.12 -2.78
N SER A 36 31.88 0.42 -2.70
CA SER A 36 32.93 -0.36 -3.34
C SER A 36 33.74 -1.08 -2.26
N ILE A 37 33.75 -2.41 -2.32
CA ILE A 37 34.68 -3.20 -1.52
C ILE A 37 35.93 -3.39 -2.37
N SER A 38 37.07 -2.91 -1.86
CA SER A 38 38.36 -2.98 -2.58
C SER A 38 38.91 -4.40 -2.74
N ASP A 39 38.53 -5.31 -1.83
CA ASP A 39 38.92 -6.72 -1.86
C ASP A 39 37.68 -7.63 -1.71
N PRO A 40 37.25 -8.32 -2.79
CA PRO A 40 36.04 -9.15 -2.76
C PRO A 40 36.14 -10.35 -1.79
N ARG A 41 37.35 -10.70 -1.33
CA ARG A 41 37.54 -11.79 -0.34
C ARG A 41 37.18 -11.40 1.08
N LYS A 42 37.06 -10.10 1.36
CA LYS A 42 36.64 -9.57 2.67
C LYS A 42 35.12 -9.40 2.78
N MET A 43 34.38 -9.83 1.76
CA MET A 43 32.93 -9.81 1.74
C MET A 43 32.40 -11.12 2.33
N ASP A 44 31.76 -11.05 3.49
CA ASP A 44 31.03 -12.19 4.05
C ASP A 44 29.73 -12.39 3.27
N ILE A 45 29.69 -13.40 2.41
CA ILE A 45 28.49 -13.79 1.68
C ILE A 45 27.65 -14.67 2.61
N LEU A 46 26.59 -14.09 3.18
CA LEU A 46 25.59 -14.86 3.90
C LEU A 46 24.71 -15.59 2.89
N PRO A 47 24.74 -16.94 2.84
CA PRO A 47 23.87 -17.67 1.95
C PRO A 47 22.42 -17.48 2.37
N GLU A 48 21.53 -17.50 1.40
CA GLU A 48 20.10 -17.46 1.64
C GLU A 48 19.65 -18.66 2.48
N LYS A 49 18.51 -18.50 3.16
CA LYS A 49 17.91 -19.62 3.92
C LYS A 49 17.71 -20.80 2.96
N PRO A 50 18.06 -22.04 3.34
CA PRO A 50 17.81 -23.23 2.51
C PRO A 50 16.35 -23.38 2.08
N ASN A 51 15.43 -22.84 2.88
CA ASN A 51 13.99 -22.88 2.64
C ASN A 51 13.48 -21.63 1.89
N ARG A 52 14.35 -20.78 1.34
CA ARG A 52 13.94 -19.64 0.54
C ARG A 52 13.51 -20.14 -0.84
N THR A 53 12.22 -20.39 -0.99
CA THR A 53 11.58 -20.55 -2.30
C THR A 53 11.27 -19.16 -2.84
N VAL A 54 11.80 -18.83 -4.02
CA VAL A 54 11.35 -17.65 -4.77
C VAL A 54 10.22 -18.14 -5.67
N PRO A 55 8.96 -17.71 -5.46
CA PRO A 55 7.87 -18.10 -6.33
C PRO A 55 8.20 -17.68 -7.77
N ALA A 56 8.00 -18.60 -8.72
CA ALA A 56 8.12 -18.25 -10.13
C ALA A 56 7.08 -17.15 -10.45
N PRO A 57 7.45 -16.08 -11.16
CA PRO A 57 6.54 -14.97 -11.45
C PRO A 57 5.33 -15.39 -12.30
N GLN A 58 5.46 -16.50 -13.03
CA GLN A 58 4.38 -17.12 -13.79
C GLN A 58 4.56 -18.64 -13.76
N PRO A 59 3.93 -19.35 -12.79
CA PRO A 59 4.04 -20.80 -12.71
C PRO A 59 3.33 -21.47 -13.90
N ASP A 60 3.86 -22.61 -14.36
CA ASP A 60 3.20 -23.42 -15.40
C ASP A 60 1.82 -23.88 -14.86
N PRO A 61 0.72 -23.71 -15.61
CA PRO A 61 -0.60 -24.18 -15.19
C PRO A 61 -0.62 -25.67 -14.79
N LYS A 62 0.26 -26.51 -15.35
CA LYS A 62 0.37 -27.93 -14.97
C LYS A 62 0.90 -28.11 -13.54
N ASP A 63 1.88 -27.31 -13.15
CA ASP A 63 2.49 -27.34 -11.82
C ASP A 63 1.52 -26.79 -10.77
N VAL A 64 0.74 -25.77 -11.13
CA VAL A 64 -0.33 -25.26 -10.26
C VAL A 64 -1.43 -26.30 -10.05
N ALA A 65 -1.81 -27.03 -11.11
CA ALA A 65 -2.80 -28.09 -11.01
C ALA A 65 -2.31 -29.28 -10.16
N SER A 66 -1.05 -29.68 -10.30
CA SER A 66 -0.48 -30.77 -9.50
C SER A 66 -0.32 -30.37 -8.02
N ALA A 67 0.16 -29.16 -7.76
CA ALA A 67 0.29 -28.63 -6.40
C ALA A 67 -1.07 -28.46 -5.72
N SER A 68 -2.09 -27.96 -6.43
CA SER A 68 -3.44 -27.82 -5.88
C SER A 68 -4.09 -29.18 -5.60
N ALA A 69 -3.87 -30.18 -6.45
CA ALA A 69 -4.32 -31.56 -6.20
C ALA A 69 -3.66 -32.17 -4.95
N LEU A 70 -2.34 -31.99 -4.79
CA LEU A 70 -1.59 -32.46 -3.63
C LEU A 70 -2.04 -31.77 -2.34
N LEU A 71 -2.25 -30.45 -2.39
CA LEU A 71 -2.80 -29.70 -1.25
C LEU A 71 -4.20 -30.19 -0.90
N HIS A 72 -5.06 -30.44 -1.89
CA HIS A 72 -6.41 -30.95 -1.66
C HIS A 72 -6.39 -32.35 -1.02
N GLU A 73 -5.46 -33.22 -1.39
CA GLU A 73 -5.29 -34.55 -0.79
C GLU A 73 -4.82 -34.48 0.68
N LEU A 74 -3.84 -33.63 0.97
CA LEU A 74 -3.25 -33.51 2.31
C LEU A 74 -4.09 -32.66 3.27
N SER A 75 -4.89 -31.74 2.74
CA SER A 75 -5.72 -30.84 3.54
C SER A 75 -6.91 -31.58 4.17
N SER A 76 -7.17 -31.30 5.45
CA SER A 76 -8.40 -31.72 6.12
C SER A 76 -9.61 -30.89 5.69
N LEU A 77 -9.38 -29.63 5.30
CA LEU A 77 -10.40 -28.73 4.77
C LEU A 77 -10.41 -28.79 3.24
N LYS A 78 -11.39 -29.49 2.69
CA LYS A 78 -11.63 -29.57 1.25
C LYS A 78 -12.51 -28.41 0.78
N ASP A 79 -12.29 -27.98 -0.47
CA ASP A 79 -13.12 -27.00 -1.17
C ASP A 79 -13.27 -25.66 -0.41
N THR A 80 -12.20 -25.16 0.21
CA THR A 80 -12.20 -23.87 0.92
C THR A 80 -12.44 -22.68 0.02
N ASP A 81 -12.03 -22.79 -1.24
CA ASP A 81 -12.06 -21.70 -2.20
C ASP A 81 -13.42 -21.59 -2.90
N LYS A 82 -14.26 -22.61 -2.75
CA LYS A 82 -15.59 -22.68 -3.35
C LYS A 82 -16.60 -21.97 -2.46
N MET A 83 -17.52 -21.26 -3.09
CA MET A 83 -18.64 -20.65 -2.37
C MET A 83 -19.62 -21.73 -1.88
N PRO A 84 -20.41 -21.48 -0.81
CA PRO A 84 -21.32 -22.49 -0.25
C PRO A 84 -22.29 -23.12 -1.27
N HIS A 85 -22.75 -22.34 -2.25
CA HIS A 85 -23.65 -22.79 -3.32
C HIS A 85 -22.96 -23.65 -4.40
N GLU A 86 -21.64 -23.58 -4.51
CA GLU A 86 -20.85 -24.45 -5.40
C GLU A 86 -20.49 -25.76 -4.70
N ARG A 87 -20.39 -25.71 -3.37
CA ARG A 87 -20.03 -26.86 -2.52
C ARG A 87 -21.25 -27.73 -2.20
N PHE A 88 -22.40 -27.14 -1.94
CA PHE A 88 -23.61 -27.86 -1.52
C PHE A 88 -24.75 -27.60 -2.50
N ALA A 89 -25.56 -28.62 -2.77
CA ALA A 89 -26.74 -28.47 -3.64
C ALA A 89 -27.87 -27.66 -2.96
N LEU A 90 -27.94 -27.70 -1.63
CA LEU A 90 -28.94 -27.04 -0.80
C LEU A 90 -28.27 -26.45 0.45
N PRO A 91 -28.83 -25.38 1.05
CA PRO A 91 -28.32 -24.83 2.30
C PRO A 91 -28.38 -25.88 3.40
N VAL A 92 -27.27 -26.07 4.10
CA VAL A 92 -27.13 -27.10 5.14
C VAL A 92 -27.54 -26.57 6.52
N THR A 93 -27.39 -25.27 6.75
CA THR A 93 -27.72 -24.61 8.02
C THR A 93 -28.65 -23.43 7.81
N GLY A 94 -29.40 -23.04 8.83
CA GLY A 94 -30.32 -21.90 8.75
C GLY A 94 -29.63 -20.58 8.36
N ASN A 95 -28.37 -20.40 8.77
CA ASN A 95 -27.58 -19.23 8.36
C ASN A 95 -27.24 -19.22 6.87
N MET A 96 -27.16 -20.39 6.23
CA MET A 96 -26.91 -20.51 4.79
C MET A 96 -28.15 -20.22 3.96
N GLU A 97 -29.37 -20.40 4.50
CA GLU A 97 -30.62 -20.20 3.74
C GLU A 97 -30.71 -18.79 3.15
N TYR A 98 -30.23 -17.79 3.91
CA TYR A 98 -30.19 -16.42 3.43
C TYR A 98 -29.08 -16.22 2.40
N GLY A 99 -29.47 -15.95 1.15
CA GLY A 99 -28.54 -15.65 0.07
C GLY A 99 -27.87 -16.86 -0.59
N PHE A 100 -28.24 -18.10 -0.23
CA PHE A 100 -27.70 -19.30 -0.87
C PHE A 100 -27.85 -19.28 -2.40
N PHE A 101 -29.05 -18.88 -2.85
CA PHE A 101 -29.41 -18.80 -4.27
C PHE A 101 -29.23 -17.40 -4.87
N SER A 102 -28.68 -16.43 -4.11
CA SER A 102 -28.58 -15.04 -4.55
C SER A 102 -27.31 -14.72 -5.35
N THR A 103 -26.67 -15.71 -5.94
CA THR A 103 -25.45 -15.54 -6.76
C THR A 103 -25.70 -14.62 -7.95
N ARG A 104 -26.95 -14.56 -8.40
CA ARG A 104 -27.44 -13.57 -9.35
C ARG A 104 -28.71 -12.95 -8.78
N PRO A 105 -28.91 -11.64 -8.98
CA PRO A 105 -30.16 -11.01 -8.60
C PRO A 105 -31.31 -11.66 -9.37
N LEU A 106 -32.35 -12.09 -8.65
CA LEU A 106 -33.54 -12.76 -9.23
C LEU A 106 -34.28 -11.85 -10.22
N VAL A 107 -34.12 -10.54 -10.05
CA VAL A 107 -34.71 -9.50 -10.90
C VAL A 107 -33.60 -8.56 -11.33
N PRO A 108 -33.46 -8.23 -12.64
CA PRO A 108 -32.50 -7.24 -13.08
C PRO A 108 -32.79 -5.88 -12.44
N THR A 109 -31.75 -5.12 -12.11
CA THR A 109 -31.90 -3.78 -11.53
C THR A 109 -32.73 -2.91 -12.46
N ASN A 110 -33.86 -2.42 -11.98
CA ASN A 110 -34.72 -1.54 -12.75
C ASN A 110 -34.04 -0.17 -12.89
N PRO A 111 -33.75 0.33 -14.11
CA PRO A 111 -33.09 1.62 -14.30
C PRO A 111 -33.88 2.80 -13.75
N MET A 112 -35.20 2.67 -13.61
CA MET A 112 -36.07 3.69 -13.01
C MET A 112 -35.79 3.92 -11.52
N PHE A 113 -35.20 2.94 -10.83
CA PHE A 113 -34.86 3.01 -9.41
C PHE A 113 -33.34 2.94 -9.16
N ASP A 114 -32.52 3.05 -10.21
CA ASP A 114 -31.06 3.00 -10.12
C ASP A 114 -30.47 4.38 -9.77
N TYR A 115 -30.68 4.82 -8.53
CA TYR A 115 -30.18 6.10 -8.02
C TYR A 115 -28.76 5.95 -7.43
N LYS A 116 -27.79 5.66 -8.29
CA LYS A 116 -26.38 5.62 -7.88
C LYS A 116 -25.88 7.03 -7.53
N THR A 117 -25.23 7.17 -6.37
CA THR A 117 -24.46 8.37 -6.04
C THR A 117 -23.25 8.43 -6.96
N ARG A 118 -23.23 9.39 -7.89
CA ARG A 118 -22.08 9.66 -8.74
C ARG A 118 -21.28 10.80 -8.13
N SER A 119 -19.96 10.72 -8.21
CA SER A 119 -19.15 11.90 -7.90
C SER A 119 -19.41 12.98 -8.94
N CYS A 120 -19.65 14.20 -8.47
CA CYS A 120 -19.73 15.40 -9.28
C CYS A 120 -18.41 16.17 -9.19
N ASP A 121 -18.23 17.17 -10.06
CA ASP A 121 -17.00 17.97 -10.12
C ASP A 121 -16.66 18.61 -8.77
N VAL A 122 -17.68 19.02 -8.00
CA VAL A 122 -17.50 19.57 -6.65
C VAL A 122 -16.91 18.52 -5.70
N THR A 123 -17.45 17.30 -5.72
CA THR A 123 -16.92 16.21 -4.87
C THR A 123 -15.53 15.78 -5.31
N ASN A 124 -15.26 15.74 -6.62
CA ASN A 124 -13.94 15.40 -7.16
C ASN A 124 -12.91 16.47 -6.78
N PHE A 125 -13.27 17.75 -6.90
CA PHE A 125 -12.43 18.87 -6.46
C PHE A 125 -12.15 18.79 -4.97
N ALA A 126 -13.16 18.52 -4.15
CA ALA A 126 -12.97 18.35 -2.71
C ALA A 126 -12.00 17.20 -2.40
N THR A 127 -12.11 16.05 -3.08
CA THR A 127 -11.16 14.95 -2.92
C THR A 127 -9.73 15.35 -3.30
N VAL A 128 -9.55 16.02 -4.44
CA VAL A 128 -8.22 16.49 -4.89
C VAL A 128 -7.64 17.53 -3.93
N PHE A 129 -8.47 18.46 -3.45
CA PHE A 129 -8.09 19.49 -2.49
C PHE A 129 -7.57 18.85 -1.19
N VAL A 130 -8.33 17.92 -0.61
CA VAL A 130 -7.93 17.17 0.59
C VAL A 130 -6.63 16.41 0.36
N ASN A 131 -6.47 15.75 -0.80
CA ASN A 131 -5.26 15.03 -1.14
C ASN A 131 -4.04 15.96 -1.30
N SER A 132 -4.23 17.17 -1.84
CA SER A 132 -3.14 18.14 -2.06
C SER A 132 -2.68 18.83 -0.78
N ILE A 133 -3.60 19.09 0.15
CA ILE A 133 -3.34 19.82 1.39
C ILE A 133 -3.07 18.87 2.56
N GLY A 134 -3.44 17.60 2.43
CA GLY A 134 -3.28 16.57 3.47
C GLY A 134 -4.24 16.74 4.65
N HIS A 135 -5.20 17.66 4.56
CA HIS A 135 -6.17 17.93 5.61
C HIS A 135 -7.52 18.32 4.99
N SER A 136 -8.61 17.68 5.44
CA SER A 136 -9.95 18.11 5.04
C SER A 136 -10.48 19.25 5.91
N PRO A 137 -11.29 20.18 5.36
CA PRO A 137 -11.93 21.25 6.14
C PRO A 137 -12.83 20.75 7.27
N PHE A 138 -13.26 19.49 7.21
CA PHE A 138 -14.12 18.85 8.19
C PHE A 138 -13.37 17.87 9.10
N ALA A 139 -12.05 17.70 8.93
CA ALA A 139 -11.28 16.84 9.79
C ALA A 139 -11.13 17.51 11.17
N ARG A 140 -11.40 16.73 12.21
CA ARG A 140 -11.27 17.16 13.60
C ARG A 140 -9.82 17.55 13.86
N THR A 141 -9.60 18.69 14.52
CA THR A 141 -8.28 19.18 14.93
C THR A 141 -7.52 18.19 15.83
N ASP A 142 -8.25 17.28 16.49
CA ASP A 142 -7.71 16.40 17.54
C ASP A 142 -7.72 14.91 17.13
N GLY A 143 -8.06 14.60 15.88
CA GLY A 143 -8.14 13.22 15.37
C GLY A 143 -6.83 12.76 14.71
N PRO A 144 -6.48 11.46 14.77
CA PRO A 144 -5.32 10.96 14.05
C PRO A 144 -5.51 11.17 12.54
N THR A 145 -4.54 11.82 11.91
CA THR A 145 -4.52 12.03 10.46
C THR A 145 -4.43 10.66 9.76
N SER A 146 -5.53 10.25 9.13
CA SER A 146 -5.55 9.05 8.29
C SER A 146 -4.60 9.27 7.12
N LYS A 147 -3.52 8.48 7.07
CA LYS A 147 -2.67 8.33 5.90
C LYS A 147 -3.30 7.36 4.91
#